data_AF-A0A497KTG2-F1
#
_entry.id   AF-A0A497KTG2-F1
#
_cell.length_a   1.000
_cell.length_b   1.000
_cell.length_c   1.000
_cell.angle_alpha   90.00
_cell.angle_beta   90.00
_cell.angle_gamma   90.00
#
_symmetry.space_group_name_H-M   'P 1'
#
loop_
_entity.id
_entity.type
_entity.pdbx_description
1 polymer ?
#
loop_
_entity_poly.entity_id
_entity_poly.type
_entity_poly.pdbx_seq_one_letter_code
_entity_poly.pdbx_strand_id
1 'polypeptide(L)'
;MAYEFRRLLYASAFLLLIALSIGGIHLLRNAMGVPYPLMVVVSQSMVPTLGVGDLILVSSIGDFNNVKAAPPPDGDILVFERPGRPEEYIVHRAVEKYM
;
A
#
# COMPACT_ATOMS: atom_id res chain seq x y z
N MET A 1 27.51 32.83 -18.14
CA MET A 1 26.06 33.13 -18.01
C MET A 1 25.19 31.92 -18.36
N ALA A 2 25.17 31.41 -19.60
CA ALA A 2 24.29 30.29 -19.98
C ALA A 2 24.57 28.94 -19.28
N TYR A 3 25.84 28.62 -19.02
CA TYR A 3 26.25 27.40 -18.31
C TYR A 3 25.75 27.38 -16.85
N GLU A 4 25.96 28.49 -16.14
CA GLU A 4 25.51 28.67 -14.76
C GLU A 4 23.99 28.54 -14.63
N PHE A 5 23.25 29.13 -15.57
CA PHE A 5 21.78 29.03 -15.62
C PHE A 5 21.31 27.58 -15.82
N ARG A 6 21.93 26.84 -16.75
CA ARG A 6 21.60 25.41 -16.96
C ARG A 6 21.93 24.56 -15.72
N ARG A 7 23.06 24.82 -15.05
CA ARG A 7 23.42 24.13 -13.80
C ARG A 7 22.39 24.36 -12.70
N LEU A 8 21.94 25.61 -12.54
CA LEU A 8 20.88 25.95 -11.57
C LEU A 8 19.56 25.27 -11.91
N LEU A 9 19.17 25.26 -13.19
CA LEU A 9 17.95 24.59 -13.65
C LEU A 9 17.99 23.08 -13.39
N TYR A 10 19.11 22.40 -13.69
CA TYR A 10 19.24 20.97 -13.44
C TYR A 10 19.26 20.66 -11.94
N ALA A 11 19.94 21.48 -11.14
CA ALA A 11 19.95 21.33 -9.69
C ALA A 11 18.54 21.51 -9.10
N SER A 12 17.79 22.53 -9.53
CA SER A 12 16.42 22.75 -9.05
C SER A 12 15.47 21.65 -9.50
N ALA A 13 15.57 21.18 -10.74
CA ALA A 13 14.80 20.05 -11.24
C ALA A 13 15.10 18.77 -10.43
N PHE A 14 16.36 18.50 -10.13
CA PHE A 14 16.77 17.36 -9.32
C PHE A 14 16.23 17.44 -7.88
N LEU A 15 16.33 18.61 -7.24
CA LEU A 15 15.77 18.84 -5.91
C LEU A 15 14.25 18.69 -5.91
N LEU A 16 13.57 19.17 -6.95
CA LEU A 16 12.13 19.00 -7.11
C LEU A 16 11.75 17.52 -7.24
N LEU A 17 12.50 16.73 -8.01
CA LEU A 17 12.26 15.29 -8.13
C LEU A 17 12.43 14.57 -6.79
N ILE A 18 13.45 14.92 -6.00
CA ILE A 18 13.64 14.38 -4.64
C ILE A 18 12.45 14.76 -3.75
N ALA A 19 12.06 16.04 -3.75
CA ALA A 19 10.96 16.54 -2.94
C ALA A 19 9.63 15.86 -3.30
N LEU A 20 9.37 15.65 -4.59
CA LEU A 20 8.18 14.94 -5.07
C LEU A 20 8.21 13.46 -4.73
N SER A 21 9.38 12.81 -4.79
CA SER A 21 9.52 11.39 -4.47
C SER A 21 9.29 11.12 -2.99
N ILE A 22 9.97 11.87 -2.12
CA ILE A 22 9.85 11.74 -0.66
C ILE A 22 8.47 12.24 -0.22
N GLY A 23 8.10 13.46 -0.63
CA GLY A 23 6.83 14.08 -0.30
C GLY A 23 5.64 13.27 -0.79
N GLY A 24 5.70 12.71 -2.00
CA GLY A 24 4.65 11.88 -2.57
C GLY A 24 4.37 10.62 -1.76
N ILE A 25 5.42 9.92 -1.30
CA ILE A 25 5.26 8.74 -0.45
C ILE A 25 4.65 9.12 0.91
N HIS A 26 5.10 10.22 1.53
CA HIS A 26 4.52 10.67 2.79
C HIS A 26 3.06 11.11 2.66
N LEU A 27 2.72 11.82 1.57
CA LEU A 27 1.35 12.18 1.26
C LEU A 27 0.48 10.93 1.07
N LEU A 28 0.97 9.93 0.35
CA LEU A 28 0.26 8.66 0.15
C LEU A 28 0.04 7.93 1.48
N ARG A 29 1.08 7.79 2.30
CA ARG A 29 0.97 7.15 3.64
C ARG A 29 -0.09 7.83 4.51
N ASN A 30 -0.10 9.16 4.53
CA ASN A 30 -1.07 9.93 5.30
C ASN A 30 -2.49 9.79 4.74
N ALA A 31 -2.66 9.87 3.42
CA ALA A 31 -3.96 9.73 2.77
C ALA A 31 -4.57 8.34 2.99
N MET A 32 -3.74 7.30 2.97
CA MET A 32 -4.17 5.92 3.12
C MET A 32 -4.28 5.48 4.59
N GLY A 33 -3.67 6.21 5.52
CA GLY A 33 -3.72 5.91 6.96
C GLY A 33 -2.90 4.69 7.37
N VAL A 34 -1.94 4.25 6.56
CA VAL A 34 -1.08 3.07 6.82
C VAL A 34 0.38 3.36 6.45
N PRO A 35 1.36 2.73 7.14
CA PRO A 35 2.79 2.96 6.87
C PRO A 35 3.24 2.45 5.49
N TYR A 36 2.60 1.40 4.99
CA TYR A 36 2.95 0.72 3.74
C TYR A 36 1.72 0.59 2.83
N PRO A 37 1.30 1.69 2.17
CA PRO A 37 0.08 1.70 1.36
C PRO A 37 0.21 0.94 0.03
N LEU A 38 1.44 0.71 -0.44
CA LEU A 38 1.72 -0.06 -1.66
C LEU A 38 2.44 -1.34 -1.26
N MET A 39 1.86 -2.48 -1.60
CA MET A 39 2.42 -3.81 -1.27
C MET A 39 2.39 -4.72 -2.48
N VAL A 40 3.28 -5.71 -2.51
CA VAL A 40 3.32 -6.73 -3.57
C VAL A 40 2.84 -8.06 -3.00
N VAL A 41 1.95 -8.73 -3.71
CA VAL A 41 1.48 -10.07 -3.33
C VAL A 41 2.57 -11.10 -3.63
N VAL A 42 3.02 -11.81 -2.59
CA VAL A 42 4.16 -12.76 -2.68
C VAL A 42 3.75 -14.24 -2.66
N SER A 43 2.46 -14.56 -2.53
CA SER A 43 1.98 -15.94 -2.41
C SER A 43 0.78 -16.23 -3.29
N GLN A 44 0.52 -17.51 -3.55
CA GLN A 44 -0.59 -17.99 -4.38
C GLN A 44 -1.92 -18.15 -3.63
N SER A 45 -1.98 -17.82 -2.33
CA SER A 45 -3.16 -18.11 -1.48
C SER A 45 -4.45 -17.38 -1.91
N MET A 46 -4.32 -16.29 -2.65
CA MET A 46 -5.42 -15.44 -3.08
C MET A 46 -5.79 -15.63 -4.56
N VAL A 47 -5.18 -16.58 -5.27
CA VAL A 47 -5.54 -16.93 -6.64
C VAL A 47 -6.96 -17.51 -6.68
N PRO A 48 -7.84 -17.11 -7.63
CA PRO A 48 -7.57 -16.26 -8.79
C PRO A 48 -7.80 -14.76 -8.57
N THR A 49 -8.13 -14.31 -7.36
CA THR A 49 -8.43 -12.88 -7.10
C THR A 49 -7.17 -12.02 -7.17
N LEU A 50 -6.08 -12.45 -6.51
CA LEU A 50 -4.79 -11.76 -6.53
C LEU A 50 -3.70 -12.75 -6.91
N GLY A 51 -2.92 -12.41 -7.94
CA GLY A 51 -1.78 -13.15 -8.43
C GLY A 51 -0.49 -12.78 -7.72
N VAL A 52 0.52 -13.64 -7.85
CA VAL A 52 1.88 -13.33 -7.39
C VAL A 52 2.45 -12.20 -8.25
N GLY A 53 2.97 -11.16 -7.63
CA GLY A 53 3.50 -9.97 -8.29
C GLY A 53 2.50 -8.82 -8.43
N ASP A 54 1.24 -9.03 -8.07
CA ASP A 54 0.24 -7.96 -8.09
C ASP A 54 0.61 -6.85 -7.10
N LEU A 55 0.58 -5.61 -7.55
CA LEU A 55 0.74 -4.42 -6.71
C LEU A 55 -0.64 -4.03 -6.17
N ILE A 56 -0.81 -4.09 -4.86
CA ILE A 56 -2.05 -3.73 -4.17
C ILE A 56 -1.89 -2.38 -3.45
N LEU A 57 -3.00 -1.63 -3.46
CA LEU A 57 -3.15 -0.39 -2.71
C LEU A 57 -3.97 -0.70 -1.45
N VAL A 58 -3.42 -0.36 -0.28
CA VAL A 58 -3.98 -0.69 1.05
C VAL A 58 -4.31 0.60 1.79
N SER A 59 -5.52 0.68 2.34
CA SER A 59 -5.98 1.76 3.23
C SER A 59 -6.30 1.21 4.63
N SER A 60 -6.24 2.09 5.62
CA SER A 60 -6.78 1.80 6.94
C SER A 60 -8.28 1.56 6.85
N ILE A 61 -8.76 0.52 7.54
CA ILE A 61 -10.18 0.21 7.66
C ILE A 61 -10.91 1.13 8.66
N GLY A 62 -10.15 1.84 9.51
CA GLY A 62 -10.69 2.62 10.62
C GLY A 62 -11.36 1.73 11.66
N ASP A 63 -12.65 1.46 11.49
CA ASP A 63 -13.47 0.61 12.36
C ASP A 63 -13.64 -0.80 11.76
N PHE A 64 -13.24 -1.83 12.52
CA PHE A 64 -13.35 -3.23 12.13
C PHE A 64 -14.80 -3.70 11.93
N ASN A 65 -15.77 -3.02 12.55
CA ASN A 65 -17.19 -3.32 12.36
C ASN A 65 -17.63 -3.14 10.91
N ASN A 66 -16.98 -2.24 10.16
CA ASN A 66 -17.30 -1.95 8.76
C ASN A 66 -16.81 -3.02 7.78
N VAL A 67 -15.94 -3.94 8.21
CA VAL A 67 -15.43 -5.02 7.35
C VAL A 67 -16.58 -5.90 6.88
N LYS A 68 -16.75 -6.09 5.58
CA LYS A 68 -17.73 -7.05 5.03
C LYS A 68 -17.13 -8.45 5.07
N ALA A 69 -17.72 -9.34 5.86
CA ALA A 69 -17.38 -10.76 5.86
C ALA A 69 -18.39 -11.53 5.02
N ALA A 70 -17.93 -12.14 3.94
CA ALA A 70 -18.74 -12.93 3.03
C ALA A 70 -17.86 -13.87 2.17
N PRO A 71 -18.43 -14.97 1.62
CA PRO A 71 -17.72 -15.80 0.66
C PRO A 71 -17.21 -15.00 -0.55
N PRO A 72 -16.20 -15.50 -1.29
CA PRO A 72 -15.80 -14.90 -2.55
C PRO A 72 -16.99 -14.75 -3.52
N PRO A 73 -17.11 -13.62 -4.25
CA PRO A 73 -16.17 -12.50 -4.34
C PRO A 73 -16.44 -11.35 -3.36
N ASP A 74 -17.40 -11.51 -2.45
CA ASP A 74 -18.08 -10.41 -1.77
C ASP A 74 -17.41 -9.88 -0.49
N GLY A 75 -16.63 -10.71 0.20
CA GLY A 75 -15.96 -10.31 1.45
C GLY A 75 -14.76 -9.40 1.21
N ASP A 76 -14.46 -8.52 2.15
CA ASP A 76 -13.31 -7.62 2.06
C ASP A 76 -11.99 -8.40 2.12
N ILE A 77 -10.98 -7.89 1.42
CA ILE A 77 -9.62 -8.41 1.47
C ILE A 77 -8.82 -7.58 2.46
N LEU A 78 -8.30 -8.22 3.50
CA LEU A 78 -7.56 -7.59 4.57
C LEU A 78 -6.08 -7.89 4.45
N VAL A 79 -5.27 -6.90 4.81
CA VAL A 79 -3.83 -7.06 5.04
C VAL A 79 -3.56 -6.89 6.53
N PHE A 80 -2.94 -7.89 7.14
CA PHE A 80 -2.68 -7.89 8.58
C PHE A 80 -1.42 -8.71 8.91
N GLU A 81 -0.87 -8.51 10.10
CA GLU A 81 0.29 -9.26 10.57
C GLU A 81 -0.07 -10.73 10.79
N ARG A 82 0.81 -11.64 10.36
CA ARG A 82 0.62 -13.08 10.51
C ARG A 82 0.57 -13.42 12.00
N PRO A 83 -0.49 -14.09 12.48
CA PRO A 83 -0.53 -14.59 13.86
C PRO A 83 0.67 -15.49 14.13
N GLY A 84 1.43 -15.18 15.19
CA GLY A 84 2.63 -15.93 15.58
C GLY A 84 3.93 -15.59 14.83
N ARG A 85 3.88 -14.70 13.83
CA ARG A 85 5.08 -14.14 13.17
C ARG A 85 4.88 -12.64 12.93
N PRO A 86 5.08 -11.80 13.97
CA PRO A 86 5.07 -10.36 13.79
C PRO A 86 6.10 -9.96 12.73
N GLU A 87 5.87 -8.84 12.05
CA GLU A 87 6.65 -8.33 10.89
C GLU A 87 6.36 -9.00 9.53
N GLU A 88 5.59 -10.10 9.48
CA GLU A 88 5.13 -10.70 8.23
C GLU A 88 3.68 -10.30 7.92
N TYR A 89 3.44 -9.53 6.86
CA TYR A 89 2.07 -9.21 6.41
C TYR A 89 1.51 -10.29 5.50
N ILE A 90 0.26 -10.69 5.77
CA ILE A 90 -0.50 -11.64 4.94
C ILE A 90 -1.78 -11.00 4.44
N VAL A 91 -2.25 -11.48 3.29
CA VAL A 91 -3.43 -10.97 2.59
C VAL A 91 -4.46 -12.08 2.49
N HIS A 92 -5.64 -11.87 3.08
CA HIS A 92 -6.73 -12.85 3.07
C HIS A 92 -8.10 -12.19 3.03
N ARG A 93 -9.09 -12.92 2.52
CA ARG A 93 -10.49 -12.48 2.51
C ARG A 93 -11.17 -12.75 3.84
N ALA A 94 -11.88 -11.76 4.37
CA ALA A 94 -12.80 -11.94 5.49
C ALA A 94 -14.02 -12.75 5.02
N VAL A 95 -14.14 -13.99 5.50
CA VAL A 95 -15.23 -14.90 5.13
C VAL A 95 -16.35 -14.98 6.16
N GLU A 96 -16.03 -14.80 7.43
CA GLU A 96 -16.97 -14.88 8.55
C GLU A 96 -16.51 -13.99 9.72
N LYS A 97 -17.46 -13.51 10.53
CA LYS A 97 -17.21 -12.77 11.78
C LYS A 97 -17.85 -13.52 12.95
N TYR A 98 -17.04 -13.87 13.94
CA TYR A 98 -17.54 -14.38 15.21
C TYR A 98 -17.59 -13.21 16.21
N MET A 99 -18.78 -12.94 16.75
CA MET A 99 -19.01 -11.94 17.80
C MET A 99 -18.87 -12.58 19.18
#